data_AF-A0A518FS32-F1
#
_entry.id   AF-A0A518FS32-F1
#
_cell.length_a   1.000
_cell.length_b   1.000
_cell.length_c   1.000
_cell.angle_alpha   90.00
_cell.angle_beta   90.00
_cell.angle_gamma   90.00
#
_symmetry.space_group_name_H-M   'P 1'
#
loop_
_entity.id
_entity.type
_entity.pdbx_description
1 polymer ?
#
loop_
_entity_poly.entity_id
_entity_poly.type
_entity_poly.pdbx_seq_one_letter_code
_entity_poly.pdbx_strand_id
1 'polypeptide(L)'
;MSFTNFTTGNGHSFGGTYLELVPHSRICYTTRFDNPGLPGEMKTTVDLCEVSCGTEINVLQEGIPEVIPTAGCYLGWQESLCHLAQLVEPEIPE
;
A
#
# COMPACT_ATOMS: atom_id res chain seq x y z
N MET A 1 -2.75 5.74 10.30
CA MET A 1 -3.64 6.11 9.18
C MET A 1 -5.01 5.47 9.41
N SER A 2 -6.09 6.05 8.90
CA SER A 2 -7.43 5.47 8.99
C SER A 2 -8.17 5.59 7.66
N PHE A 3 -8.83 4.52 7.25
CA PHE A 3 -9.80 4.53 6.15
C PHE A 3 -11.21 4.68 6.73
N THR A 4 -12.02 5.55 6.14
CA THR A 4 -13.44 5.68 6.46
C THR A 4 -14.26 5.40 5.23
N ASN A 5 -15.15 4.41 5.32
CA ASN A 5 -16.16 4.18 4.32
C ASN A 5 -17.30 5.21 4.51
N PHE A 6 -17.42 6.18 3.61
CA PHE A 6 -18.41 7.25 3.74
C PHE A 6 -19.88 6.82 3.58
N THR A 7 -20.15 5.66 2.96
CA THR A 7 -21.53 5.16 2.81
C THR A 7 -22.04 4.47 4.06
N THR A 8 -21.14 3.83 4.83
CA THR A 8 -21.48 3.07 6.04
C THR A 8 -21.06 3.76 7.34
N GLY A 9 -20.17 4.75 7.26
CA GLY A 9 -19.55 5.39 8.43
C GLY A 9 -18.48 4.54 9.13
N ASN A 10 -18.24 3.31 8.67
CA ASN A 10 -17.27 2.41 9.27
C ASN A 10 -15.84 2.88 8.99
N GLY A 11 -15.00 2.84 10.03
CA GLY A 11 -13.59 3.21 9.96
C GLY A 11 -12.67 2.05 10.33
N HIS A 12 -11.55 1.93 9.64
CA HIS A 12 -10.46 1.02 10.01
C HIS A 12 -9.18 1.82 10.18
N SER A 13 -8.61 1.78 11.38
CA SER A 13 -7.31 2.39 11.67
C SER A 13 -6.20 1.36 11.73
N PHE A 14 -5.04 1.78 11.25
CA PHE A 14 -3.81 1.01 11.26
C PHE A 14 -2.63 1.96 11.41
N GLY A 15 -1.59 1.49 12.10
CA GLY A 15 -0.35 2.23 12.34
C GLY A 15 0.86 1.41 11.94
N GLY A 16 2.04 2.00 12.05
CA GLY A 16 3.27 1.34 11.66
C GLY A 16 4.49 2.25 11.79
N THR A 17 5.65 1.70 11.46
CA THR A 17 6.94 2.40 11.52
C THR A 17 7.65 2.30 10.18
N TYR A 18 8.20 3.41 9.69
CA TYR A 18 9.14 3.38 8.57
C TYR A 18 10.46 2.77 9.02
N LEU A 19 10.85 1.68 8.36
CA LEU A 19 12.11 0.97 8.61
C LEU A 19 13.21 1.47 7.69
N GLU A 20 12.87 1.81 6.45
CA GLU A 20 13.80 2.33 5.44
C GLU A 20 13.11 3.37 4.55
N LEU A 21 13.80 4.48 4.31
CA LEU A 21 13.35 5.55 3.42
C LEU A 21 14.54 6.05 2.61
N VAL A 22 14.72 5.47 1.42
CA VAL A 22 15.72 5.90 0.44
C VAL A 22 15.00 6.70 -0.64
N PRO A 23 15.29 8.02 -0.76
CA PRO A 23 14.65 8.85 -1.77
C PRO A 23 14.73 8.23 -3.17
N HIS A 24 13.61 8.21 -3.87
CA HIS A 24 13.47 7.73 -5.26
C HIS A 24 13.83 6.26 -5.51
N SER A 25 14.02 5.45 -4.46
CA SER A 25 14.48 4.06 -4.64
C SER A 25 13.73 3.05 -3.78
N ARG A 26 13.57 3.29 -2.47
CA ARG A 26 13.01 2.27 -1.59
C ARG A 26 12.26 2.86 -0.41
N ILE A 27 11.12 2.25 -0.12
CA ILE A 27 10.34 2.48 1.09
C ILE A 27 10.09 1.12 1.74
N CYS A 28 10.47 0.97 3.01
CA CYS A 28 10.11 -0.21 3.80
C CYS A 28 9.43 0.24 5.09
N TYR A 29 8.28 -0.35 5.41
CA TYR A 29 7.54 0.00 6.62
C TYR A 29 6.77 -1.19 7.19
N THR A 30 6.52 -1.14 8.49
CA THR A 30 5.59 -2.05 9.14
C THR A 30 4.17 -1.50 9.11
N THR A 31 3.17 -2.37 9.21
CA THR A 31 1.76 -2.00 9.37
C THR A 31 1.08 -2.98 10.31
N ARG A 32 0.25 -2.46 11.21
CA ARG A 32 -0.57 -3.23 12.15
C ARG A 32 -1.94 -2.57 12.27
N PHE A 33 -2.99 -3.37 12.20
CA PHE A 33 -4.35 -2.91 12.48
C PHE A 33 -4.54 -2.68 13.98
N ASP A 34 -5.30 -1.64 14.33
CA ASP A 34 -5.67 -1.42 15.74
C ASP A 34 -6.77 -2.40 16.19
N ASN A 35 -7.47 -3.02 15.23
CA ASN A 35 -8.51 -4.00 15.50
C ASN A 35 -7.90 -5.27 16.15
N PRO A 36 -8.30 -5.64 17.40
CA PRO A 36 -7.81 -6.83 18.07
C PRO A 36 -8.09 -8.14 17.32
N GLY A 37 -9.12 -8.17 16.46
CA GLY A 37 -9.47 -9.32 15.63
C GLY A 37 -8.59 -9.51 14.38
N LEU A 38 -7.67 -8.58 14.10
CA LEU A 38 -6.70 -8.66 13.01
C LEU A 38 -5.27 -8.55 13.58
N PRO A 39 -4.83 -9.50 14.43
CA PRO A 39 -3.52 -9.45 15.04
C PRO A 39 -2.42 -9.78 14.03
N GLY A 40 -1.27 -9.14 14.18
CA GLY A 40 -0.10 -9.37 13.33
C GLY A 40 0.50 -8.05 12.86
N GLU A 41 1.82 -8.03 12.72
CA GLU A 41 2.54 -6.95 12.06
C GLU A 41 2.89 -7.42 10.65
N MET A 42 2.47 -6.65 9.66
CA MET A 42 2.83 -6.82 8.26
C MET A 42 4.04 -5.95 7.95
N LYS A 43 4.84 -6.38 6.98
CA LYS A 43 5.92 -5.58 6.43
C LYS A 43 5.66 -5.35 4.94
N THR A 44 5.72 -4.11 4.50
CA THR A 44 5.62 -3.76 3.09
C THR A 44 6.93 -3.16 2.62
N THR A 45 7.45 -3.67 1.52
CA THR A 45 8.61 -3.12 0.81
C THR A 45 8.15 -2.67 -0.57
N VAL A 46 8.43 -1.41 -0.89
CA VAL A 46 8.18 -0.79 -2.20
C VAL A 46 9.53 -0.43 -2.79
N ASP A 47 9.82 -1.01 -3.95
CA ASP A 47 11.01 -0.77 -4.75
C ASP A 47 10.64 0.03 -5.99
N LEU A 48 11.42 1.08 -6.26
CA LEU A 48 11.27 1.95 -7.40
C LEU A 48 12.56 1.90 -8.23
N CYS A 49 12.43 1.67 -9.53
CA CYS A 49 13.54 1.65 -10.47
C CYS A 49 13.27 2.60 -11.64
N GLU A 50 14.20 3.52 -11.91
CA GLU A 50 14.12 4.37 -13.09
C GLU A 50 14.29 3.52 -14.36
N VAL A 51 13.38 3.70 -15.31
CA VAL A 51 13.39 3.04 -16.62
C VAL A 51 13.15 4.07 -17.72
N SER A 52 13.46 3.73 -18.97
CA SER A 52 13.44 4.70 -20.08
C SER A 52 12.09 5.38 -20.33
N CYS A 53 10.99 4.79 -19.88
CA CYS A 53 9.63 5.30 -20.04
C CYS A 53 8.98 5.74 -18.72
N GLY A 54 9.73 5.83 -17.61
CA GLY A 54 9.18 6.22 -16.31
C GLY A 54 9.82 5.47 -15.16
N THR A 55 9.00 4.83 -14.32
CA THR A 55 9.46 4.13 -13.12
C THR A 55 8.79 2.77 -13.00
N GLU A 56 9.60 1.71 -12.92
CA GLU A 56 9.11 0.40 -12.50
C GLU A 56 8.86 0.40 -10.99
N ILE A 57 7.74 -0.19 -10.58
CA ILE A 57 7.36 -0.35 -9.18
C ILE A 57 7.19 -1.83 -8.84
N ASN A 58 7.85 -2.28 -7.77
CA ASN A 58 7.68 -3.62 -7.21
C ASN A 58 7.22 -3.50 -5.74
N VAL A 59 6.19 -4.25 -5.36
CA VAL A 59 5.64 -4.22 -4.00
C VAL A 59 5.59 -5.64 -3.45
N LEU A 60 6.23 -5.84 -2.29
CA LEU A 60 6.14 -7.08 -1.51
C LEU A 60 5.50 -6.76 -0.16
N GLN A 61 4.39 -7.45 0.14
CA GLN A 61 3.73 -7.40 1.44
C GLN A 61 3.84 -8.76 2.14
N GLU A 62 4.47 -8.78 3.30
CA GLU A 62 4.79 -9.96 4.09
C GLU A 62 4.04 -9.95 5.42
N GLY A 63 3.86 -11.12 6.03
CA GLY A 63 3.26 -11.23 7.37
C GLY A 63 1.75 -10.94 7.41
N ILE A 64 1.05 -11.07 6.27
CA ILE A 64 -0.40 -10.91 6.20
C ILE A 64 -1.05 -11.94 7.14
N PRO A 65 -1.85 -11.50 8.14
CA PRO A 65 -2.55 -12.42 9.05
C PRO A 65 -3.44 -13.40 8.29
N GLU A 66 -3.46 -14.68 8.70
CA GLU A 66 -4.21 -15.75 8.00
C GLU A 66 -5.72 -15.47 7.87
N VAL A 67 -6.28 -14.68 8.79
CA VAL A 67 -7.69 -14.26 8.76
C VAL A 67 -8.00 -13.30 7.60
N ILE A 68 -6.99 -12.65 7.03
CA ILE A 68 -7.14 -11.73 5.90
C ILE A 68 -6.99 -12.53 4.60
N PRO A 69 -8.03 -12.59 3.74
CA PRO A 69 -7.93 -13.29 2.47
C PRO A 69 -6.90 -12.62 1.55
N THR A 70 -5.89 -13.36 1.13
CA THR A 70 -4.83 -12.85 0.23
C THR A 70 -5.40 -12.28 -1.08
N ALA A 71 -6.48 -12.87 -1.60
CA ALA A 71 -7.17 -12.34 -2.79
C ALA A 71 -7.73 -10.92 -2.58
N GLY A 72 -8.20 -10.61 -1.36
CA GLY A 72 -8.64 -9.26 -1.00
C GLY A 72 -7.47 -8.26 -0.94
N CYS A 73 -6.31 -8.69 -0.44
CA CYS A 73 -5.09 -7.87 -0.47
C CYS A 73 -4.68 -7.54 -1.91
N TYR A 74 -4.70 -8.53 -2.81
CA TYR A 74 -4.39 -8.31 -4.22
C TYR A 74 -5.36 -7.31 -4.87
N LEU A 75 -6.67 -7.46 -4.64
CA LEU A 75 -7.66 -6.52 -5.17
C LEU A 75 -7.39 -5.09 -4.68
N GLY A 76 -7.15 -4.91 -3.36
CA GLY A 76 -6.85 -3.60 -2.80
C GLY A 76 -5.57 -2.97 -3.37
N TRP A 77 -4.52 -3.77 -3.59
CA TRP A 77 -3.29 -3.30 -4.24
C TRP A 77 -3.51 -2.93 -5.72
N GLN A 78 -4.27 -3.73 -6.46
CA GLN A 78 -4.59 -3.43 -7.87
C GLN A 78 -5.31 -2.09 -7.99
N GLU A 79 -6.36 -1.87 -7.20
CA GLU A 79 -7.10 -0.60 -7.18
C GLU A 79 -6.21 0.58 -6.78
N SER A 80 -5.37 0.39 -5.75
CA SER A 80 -4.44 1.42 -5.29
C SER A 80 -3.39 1.79 -6.34
N LEU A 81 -2.84 0.82 -7.06
CA LEU A 81 -1.87 1.06 -8.13
C LEU A 81 -2.52 1.72 -9.34
N CYS A 82 -3.76 1.36 -9.69
CA CYS A 82 -4.53 2.06 -10.72
C CYS A 82 -4.75 3.53 -10.35
N HIS A 83 -5.16 3.82 -9.11
CA HIS A 83 -5.32 5.21 -8.65
C HIS A 83 -3.97 5.96 -8.60
N LEU A 84 -2.88 5.29 -8.23
CA LEU A 84 -1.55 5.88 -8.25
C LEU A 84 -1.13 6.27 -9.67
N ALA A 85 -1.36 5.41 -10.67
CA ALA A 85 -1.07 5.72 -12.06
C ALA A 85 -1.85 6.94 -12.54
N GLN A 86 -3.17 6.98 -12.29
CA GLN A 86 -4.01 8.17 -12.57
C GLN A 86 -3.51 9.43 -11.83
N LEU A 87 -2.98 9.22 -10.62
CA LEU A 87 -2.16 10.11 -9.80
C LEU A 87 -1.04 10.83 -10.56
N VAL A 88 -0.07 10.03 -10.94
CA VAL A 88 1.29 10.46 -11.24
C VAL A 88 1.61 10.49 -12.73
N GLU A 89 0.72 9.94 -13.56
CA GLU A 89 0.81 9.91 -15.03
C GLU A 89 -0.35 10.70 -15.67
N PRO A 90 -0.56 11.99 -15.33
CA PRO A 90 -1.64 12.74 -15.97
C PRO A 90 -1.38 12.90 -17.47
N GLU A 91 -2.39 12.63 -18.29
CA GLU A 91 -2.36 13.03 -19.70
C GLU A 91 -2.37 14.56 -19.77
N ILE A 92 -1.25 15.13 -20.21
CA ILE A 92 -1.13 16.57 -20.47
C ILE A 92 -1.44 16.76 -21.96
N PRO A 93 -2.56 17.41 -22.33
CA PRO A 93 -2.83 17.74 -23.73
C PRO A 93 -1.72 18.61 -24.29
N GLU A 94 -1.28 18.35 -25.53
CA GLU A 94 -0.46 19.30 -26.30
C GLU A 94 -1.21 20.61 -26.59
#